data_AF-A0A6L2Q6W7-F1
#
_entry.id   AF-A0A6L2Q6W7-F1
#
_cell.length_a   1.000
_cell.length_b   1.000
_cell.length_c   1.000
_cell.angle_alpha   90.00
_cell.angle_beta   90.00
_cell.angle_gamma   90.00
#
_symmetry.space_group_name_H-M   'P 1'
#
loop_
_entity.id
_entity.type
_entity.pdbx_description
1 polymer ?
#
loop_
_entity_poly.entity_id
_entity_poly.type
_entity_poly.pdbx_seq_one_letter_code
_entity_poly.pdbx_strand_id
1 'polypeptide(L)' 'MVCVALQISFNSQTPQSGFIKEWTLMLHGTRDPPYSGLPVSDPHSKLAIVKKAHEERSKL' A
#
# COMPACT_ATOMS: atom_id res chain seq x y z
N MET A 1 -3.29 5.05 2.00
CA MET A 1 -3.06 4.39 0.68
C MET A 1 -1.56 4.32 0.48
N VAL A 2 -0.98 3.12 0.46
CA VAL A 2 0.47 2.94 0.28
C VAL A 2 0.71 2.79 -1.22
N CYS A 3 1.38 3.76 -1.83
CA CYS A 3 1.85 3.66 -3.22
C CYS A 3 3.31 3.24 -3.20
N VAL A 4 3.67 2.22 -3.99
CA VAL A 4 5.05 1.74 -4.12
C VAL A 4 5.46 1.85 -5.58
N ALA A 5 6.67 2.35 -5.83
CA ALA A 5 7.27 2.44 -7.17
C ALA A 5 8.66 1.80 -7.15
N LEU A 6 8.94 0.93 -8.13
CA LEU A 6 10.26 0.35 -8.34
C LEU A 6 11.02 1.19 -9.36
N GLN A 7 12.18 1.74 -8.96
CA GLN A 7 13.07 2.48 -9.85
C GLN A 7 14.36 1.69 -10.05
N ILE A 8 14.84 1.63 -11.30
CA ILE A 8 16.04 0.87 -11.67
C ILE A 8 16.96 1.78 -12.49
N SER A 9 18.26 1.74 -12.18
CA SER A 9 19.29 2.51 -12.88
C SER A 9 20.59 1.69 -13.01
N PHE A 10 21.37 2.00 -14.04
CA PHE A 10 22.73 1.46 -14.17
C PHE A 10 23.67 2.24 -13.24
N ASN A 11 24.40 1.54 -12.37
CA ASN A 11 25.42 2.13 -11.50
C ASN A 11 26.80 2.12 -12.19
N SER A 12 27.00 3.02 -13.15
CA SER A 12 28.22 3.09 -13.95
C SER A 12 28.50 4.54 -14.38
N GLN A 13 29.78 4.92 -14.42
CA GLN A 13 30.23 6.20 -14.97
C GLN A 13 30.23 6.22 -16.51
N THR A 14 30.27 5.04 -17.14
CA THR A 14 30.15 4.90 -18.60
C THR A 14 28.69 4.54 -18.97
N PRO A 15 28.19 4.98 -20.14
CA PRO A 15 26.86 4.59 -20.61
C PRO A 15 26.77 3.07 -20.78
N GLN A 16 25.81 2.46 -20.10
CA GLN A 16 25.49 1.04 -20.21
C GLN A 16 24.12 0.87 -20.86
N SER A 17 23.97 -0.16 -21.69
CA SER A 17 22.69 -0.55 -22.28
C SER A 17 22.44 -2.03 -22.03
N GLY A 18 21.19 -2.38 -21.80
CA GLY A 18 20.79 -3.75 -21.48
C GLY A 18 19.31 -3.84 -21.14
N PHE A 19 18.81 -5.07 -21.05
CA PHE A 19 17.42 -5.36 -20.77
C PHE A 19 17.29 -6.19 -19.50
N ILE A 20 16.32 -5.85 -18.67
CA ILE A 20 15.91 -6.66 -17.52
C ILE A 20 14.92 -7.70 -18.04
N LYS A 21 15.29 -8.97 -17.96
CA LYS A 21 14.44 -10.06 -18.44
C LYS A 21 13.29 -10.33 -17.49
N GLU A 22 13.59 -10.41 -16.19
CA GLU A 22 12.62 -10.73 -15.14
C GLU A 22 12.99 -10.01 -13.84
N TRP A 23 11.97 -9.66 -13.04
CA TRP A 23 12.11 -9.12 -11.69
C TRP A 23 10.98 -9.64 -10.81
N THR A 24 11.23 -9.71 -9.50
CA THR A 24 10.20 -10.08 -8.52
C THR A 24 10.26 -9.08 -7.37
N LEU A 25 9.15 -8.40 -7.11
CA LEU A 25 8.96 -7.52 -5.96
C LEU A 25 7.89 -8.12 -5.05
N MET A 26 8.29 -8.46 -3.84
CA MET A 26 7.36 -8.92 -2.82
C MET A 26 6.95 -7.74 -1.95
N LEU A 27 5.65 -7.44 -1.93
CA LEU A 27 5.08 -6.38 -1.10
C LEU A 27 4.26 -7.02 0.03
N HIS A 28 4.56 -6.63 1.26
CA HIS A 28 3.73 -6.96 2.42
C HIS A 28 2.79 -5.78 2.71
N GLY A 29 1.50 -6.07 2.93
CA GLY A 29 0.55 -5.06 3.39
C GLY A 29 0.86 -4.59 4.82
N THR A 30 0.30 -3.45 5.21
CA THR A 30 0.36 -3.00 6.60
C THR A 30 -0.61 -3.81 7.46
N ARG A 31 -0.26 -4.03 8.74
CA ARG A 31 -1.17 -4.62 9.74
C ARG A 31 -2.43 -3.77 9.91
N ASP A 32 -2.28 -2.46 9.79
CA ASP A 32 -3.37 -1.51 9.98
C ASP A 32 -4.09 -1.20 8.66
N PRO A 33 -5.42 -1.11 8.68
CA PRO A 33 -6.18 -0.77 7.50
C PRO A 33 -5.90 0.67 7.04
N PRO A 34 -5.88 0.95 5.73
CA PRO A 34 -5.49 2.26 5.17
C PRO A 34 -6.48 3.39 5.48
N TYR A 35 -7.56 3.09 6.19
CA TYR A 35 -8.65 4.00 6.59
C TYR A 35 -8.73 4.24 8.10
N SER A 36 -7.82 3.68 8.92
CA SER A 36 -7.81 3.83 10.39
C SER A 36 -7.82 5.30 10.84
N GLY A 37 -7.04 6.16 10.18
CA GLY A 37 -6.96 7.60 10.46
C GLY A 37 -7.93 8.50 9.69
N LEU A 38 -8.79 7.95 8.82
CA LEU A 38 -9.70 8.78 8.02
C LEU A 38 -10.90 9.24 8.88
N PRO A 39 -11.24 10.54 8.87
CA PRO A 39 -12.43 11.05 9.53
C PRO A 39 -13.67 10.59 8.76
N VAL A 40 -14.65 10.08 9.50
CA VAL A 40 -15.92 9.65 8.94
C VAL A 40 -16.91 10.79 9.14
N SER A 41 -17.29 11.47 8.06
CA SER A 41 -18.21 12.61 8.10
C SER A 41 -19.68 12.18 8.25
N ASP A 42 -20.04 11.01 7.73
CA ASP A 42 -21.41 10.47 7.74
C ASP A 42 -21.44 9.06 8.36
N PRO A 43 -22.21 8.84 9.46
CA PRO A 43 -22.37 7.54 10.12
C PRO A 43 -22.88 6.39 9.22
N HIS A 44 -23.56 6.68 8.12
CA HIS A 44 -24.03 5.67 7.16
C HIS A 44 -23.13 5.53 5.93
N SER A 45 -22.02 6.25 5.87
CA SER A 45 -21.08 6.13 4.77
C SER A 45 -20.48 4.71 4.72
N LYS A 46 -20.19 4.22 3.51
CA LYS A 46 -19.51 2.93 3.32
C LYS A 46 -18.21 2.84 4.15
N LEU A 47 -17.52 3.97 4.33
CA LEU A 47 -16.32 4.06 5.15
C LEU A 47 -16.62 3.90 6.65
N ALA A 48 -17.71 4.48 7.16
CA ALA A 48 -18.18 4.33 8.54
C ALA A 48 -18.45 2.87 8.90
N ILE A 49 -19.20 2.20 8.02
CA ILE A 49 -19.64 0.82 8.19
C ILE A 49 -18.43 -0.12 8.18
N VAL A 50 -17.53 0.05 7.21
CA VAL A 50 -16.31 -0.77 7.08
C VAL A 50 -15.35 -0.54 8.26
N LYS A 51 -15.22 0.70 8.74
CA LYS A 51 -14.39 1.03 9.91
C LYS A 51 -14.94 0.39 11.19
N LYS A 52 -16.25 0.51 11.43
CA LYS A 52 -16.93 -0.12 12.58
C LYS A 52 -16.75 -1.64 12.58
N ALA A 53 -16.97 -2.30 11.45
CA ALA A 53 -16.79 -3.75 11.33
C ALA A 53 -15.34 -4.21 11.59
N HIS A 54 -14.35 -3.43 11.15
CA HIS A 54 -12.93 -3.74 11.40
C HIS A 54 -12.54 -3.54 12.88
N GLU A 55 -13.08 -2.51 13.53
CA GLU A 55 -12.86 -2.26 14.97
C GLU A 55 -13.51 -3.34 15.84
N GLU A 56 -14.71 -3.82 15.50
CA GLU A 56 -15.39 -4.92 16.20
C GLU A 56 -14.62 -6.23 16.10
N ARG A 57 -14.10 -6.57 14.90
CA ARG A 57 -13.29 -7.79 14.68
C ARG A 57 -11.95 -7.76 15.41
N SER A 58 -11.39 -6.58 15.66
CA SER A 58 -10.10 -6.43 16.35
C SER A 58 -10.21 -6.47 17.88
N LYS A 59 -11.44 -6.43 18.42
CA LYS A 59 -11.74 -6.47 19.87
C LYS A 59 -12.08 -7.87 20.39
N LEU A 60 -12.23 -8.85 19.48
CA LEU A 60 -12.38 -10.28 19.79
C LEU A 60 -11.00 -10.94 19.85
#